data_AF-A0A917TFR4-F1
#
_entry.id   AF-A0A917TFR4-F1
#
_cell.length_a   1.000
_cell.length_b   1.000
_cell.length_c   1.000
_cell.angle_alpha   90.00
_cell.angle_beta   90.00
_cell.angle_gamma   90.00
#
_symmetry.space_group_name_H-M   'P 1'
#
loop_
_entity.id
_entity.type
_entity.pdbx_description
1 polymer ?
#
loop_
_entity_poly.entity_id
_entity_poly.type
_entity_poly.pdbx_seq_one_letter_code
_entity_poly.pdbx_strand_id
1 'polypeptide(L)'
;MARTDSTGSTWRYRWARRQNERRRRLFRSDEESWRRRDDELRRLRTLAEQCHGSAAAGDGLPLQLAGDEIVLRVVPAAQLVEVRHSAVLPAPELAVGPQTGRLRHRLPDGVRVTDAGMAVITNRRLVLLGGRGRRDWAYGRMSGLAHDPQVPVTLIQVLDRRRISGVLLPAEAAAEFRFVLTLAFADAIEQRDVVIAQLDELAAEHAKSRPCRPGIATPGQARLLTLIPGGRRTAMVAAGLAVAVPLVLANVGPSDSTGRETAVAAVPATAVTAAKAATGNLPQASAMGASHGPVTSTSKASKALEVPRTIVAATPQPAGPTDEPRCGAPTNPFGYGFCGGDKIREPASEVCDHFDCVPGFWEGRGYLVECANGKVSLAGGSPRACGRHGGVRRIVLA
;
A
#
# COMPACT_ATOMS: atom_id res chain seq x y z
N MET A 1 -56.59 9.02 -21.00
CA MET A 1 -55.62 7.91 -21.11
C MET A 1 -54.24 8.41 -20.72
N ALA A 2 -53.75 8.00 -19.55
CA ALA A 2 -52.46 8.41 -19.02
C ALA A 2 -51.31 7.79 -19.84
N ARG A 3 -50.42 8.64 -20.36
CA ARG A 3 -49.15 8.20 -20.96
C ARG A 3 -48.26 7.68 -19.83
N THR A 4 -47.99 6.38 -19.83
CA THR A 4 -47.14 5.73 -18.83
C THR A 4 -45.68 6.17 -18.98
N ASP A 5 -45.06 6.45 -17.84
CA ASP A 5 -43.66 6.81 -17.59
C ASP A 5 -42.64 5.71 -17.96
N SER A 6 -42.67 5.22 -19.20
CA SER A 6 -41.86 4.08 -19.66
C SER A 6 -40.35 4.41 -19.83
N THR A 7 -40.00 5.69 -19.92
CA THR A 7 -38.61 6.11 -20.16
C THR A 7 -37.77 6.18 -18.87
N GLY A 8 -38.41 6.47 -17.73
CA GLY A 8 -37.75 6.51 -16.42
C GLY A 8 -37.33 5.14 -15.92
N SER A 9 -38.11 4.09 -16.23
CA SER A 9 -37.80 2.72 -15.83
C SER A 9 -36.63 2.14 -16.64
N THR A 10 -36.64 2.26 -17.96
CA THR A 10 -35.60 1.69 -18.85
C THR A 10 -34.21 2.28 -18.64
N TRP A 11 -34.08 3.56 -18.29
CA TRP A 11 -32.79 4.13 -17.88
C TRP A 11 -32.29 3.51 -16.56
N ARG A 12 -33.09 3.48 -15.51
CA ARG A 12 -32.68 2.96 -14.19
C ARG A 12 -32.22 1.50 -14.24
N TYR A 13 -32.89 0.66 -15.04
CA TYR A 13 -32.44 -0.71 -15.30
C TYR A 13 -31.08 -0.75 -16.03
N ARG A 14 -30.89 0.10 -17.05
CA ARG A 14 -29.59 0.24 -17.75
C ARG A 14 -28.49 0.73 -16.81
N TRP A 15 -28.79 1.66 -15.91
CA TRP A 15 -27.85 2.09 -14.87
C TRP A 15 -27.45 0.93 -13.96
N ALA A 16 -28.43 0.24 -13.37
CA ALA A 16 -28.20 -0.85 -12.44
C ALA A 16 -27.38 -1.96 -13.10
N ARG A 17 -27.69 -2.31 -14.35
CA ARG A 17 -26.91 -3.25 -15.16
C ARG A 17 -25.45 -2.79 -15.32
N ARG A 18 -25.22 -1.54 -15.76
CA ARG A 18 -23.86 -1.00 -15.94
C ARG A 18 -23.07 -0.98 -14.63
N GLN A 19 -23.70 -0.59 -13.52
CA GLN A 19 -23.06 -0.59 -12.20
C GLN A 19 -22.71 -2.01 -11.73
N ASN A 20 -23.62 -2.97 -11.92
CA ASN A 20 -23.36 -4.37 -11.60
C ASN A 20 -22.24 -4.95 -12.47
N GLU A 21 -22.20 -4.65 -13.77
CA GLU A 21 -21.11 -5.05 -14.67
C GLU A 21 -19.77 -4.44 -14.25
N ARG A 22 -19.74 -3.18 -13.80
CA ARG A 22 -18.53 -2.52 -13.27
C ARG A 22 -18.06 -3.19 -11.98
N ARG A 23 -18.95 -3.34 -10.99
CA ARG A 23 -18.65 -3.99 -9.70
C ARG A 23 -18.14 -5.42 -9.89
N ARG A 24 -18.75 -6.19 -10.79
CA ARG A 24 -18.31 -7.55 -11.14
C ARG A 24 -16.94 -7.57 -11.82
N ARG A 25 -16.62 -6.59 -12.66
CA ARG A 25 -15.28 -6.48 -13.28
C ARG A 25 -14.20 -6.19 -12.25
N LEU A 26 -14.42 -5.23 -11.35
CA LEU A 26 -13.49 -4.92 -10.26
C LEU A 26 -13.31 -6.13 -9.33
N PHE A 27 -14.41 -6.73 -8.87
CA PHE A 27 -14.35 -7.92 -8.03
C PHE A 27 -13.56 -9.06 -8.67
N ARG A 28 -13.76 -9.35 -9.98
CA ARG A 28 -12.98 -10.39 -10.66
C ARG A 28 -11.48 -10.07 -10.72
N SER A 29 -11.12 -8.83 -11.04
CA SER A 29 -9.72 -8.39 -11.05
C SER A 29 -9.08 -8.53 -9.66
N ASP A 30 -9.80 -8.10 -8.62
CA ASP A 30 -9.33 -8.19 -7.23
C ASP A 30 -9.21 -9.66 -6.81
N GLU A 31 -10.21 -10.50 -7.11
CA GLU A 31 -10.21 -11.92 -6.81
C GLU A 31 -9.07 -12.66 -7.53
N GLU A 32 -8.83 -12.36 -8.81
CA GLU A 32 -7.70 -12.92 -9.56
C GLU A 32 -6.35 -12.52 -8.96
N SER A 33 -6.20 -11.27 -8.54
CA SER A 33 -4.98 -10.81 -7.88
C SER A 33 -4.75 -11.49 -6.53
N TRP A 34 -5.84 -11.66 -5.76
CA TRP A 34 -5.83 -12.36 -4.48
C TRP A 34 -5.47 -13.84 -4.66
N ARG A 35 -6.06 -14.53 -5.65
CA ARG A 35 -5.76 -15.93 -5.96
C ARG A 35 -4.30 -16.13 -6.37
N ARG A 36 -3.76 -15.28 -7.24
CA ARG A 36 -2.34 -15.36 -7.64
C ARG A 36 -1.41 -15.26 -6.43
N ARG A 37 -1.70 -14.37 -5.48
CA ARG A 37 -0.90 -14.26 -4.26
C ARG A 37 -1.07 -15.45 -3.33
N ASP A 38 -2.28 -15.99 -3.23
CA ASP A 38 -2.59 -17.18 -2.43
C ASP A 38 -1.85 -18.43 -2.98
N ASP A 39 -1.87 -18.60 -4.30
CA ASP A 39 -1.14 -19.67 -4.98
C ASP A 39 0.37 -19.54 -4.78
N GLU A 40 0.92 -18.32 -4.84
CA GLU A 40 2.33 -18.08 -4.56
C GLU A 40 2.71 -18.40 -3.10
N LEU A 41 1.89 -18.01 -2.12
CA LEU A 41 2.13 -18.35 -0.71
C LEU A 41 2.12 -19.86 -0.49
N ARG A 42 1.15 -20.57 -1.08
CA ARG A 42 1.09 -22.04 -1.02
C ARG A 42 2.31 -22.68 -1.68
N ARG A 43 2.74 -22.17 -2.85
CA ARG A 43 3.96 -22.63 -3.52
C ARG A 43 5.20 -22.44 -2.65
N LEU A 44 5.38 -21.27 -2.05
CA LEU A 44 6.51 -20.99 -1.15
C LEU A 44 6.48 -21.88 0.09
N ARG A 45 5.30 -22.14 0.65
CA ARG A 45 5.13 -23.04 1.80
C ARG A 45 5.50 -24.49 1.46
N THR A 46 5.04 -25.01 0.33
CA THR A 46 5.43 -26.34 -0.17
C THR A 46 6.93 -26.40 -0.44
N LEU A 47 7.51 -25.36 -1.04
CA LEU A 47 8.95 -25.29 -1.27
C LEU A 47 9.73 -25.24 0.06
N ALA A 48 9.24 -24.52 1.07
CA ALA A 48 9.83 -24.50 2.41
C ALA A 48 9.79 -25.87 3.11
N GLU A 49 8.87 -26.76 2.77
CA GLU A 49 8.87 -28.13 3.32
C GLU A 49 9.79 -29.02 2.51
N GLN A 50 9.65 -28.99 1.19
CA GLN A 50 10.17 -30.01 0.28
C GLN A 50 11.48 -29.62 -0.39
N CYS A 51 12.02 -28.42 -0.15
CA CYS A 51 13.30 -28.03 -0.71
C CYS A 51 14.41 -28.92 -0.11
N HIS A 52 14.70 -29.97 -0.86
CA HIS A 52 15.83 -30.87 -0.67
C HIS A 52 16.63 -30.80 -1.98
N GLY A 53 17.92 -30.51 -1.86
CA GLY A 53 18.82 -30.58 -3.01
C GLY A 53 19.04 -32.01 -3.47
N SER A 54 19.86 -32.15 -4.50
CA SER A 54 20.33 -33.45 -4.95
C SER A 54 21.85 -33.42 -5.13
N ALA A 55 22.51 -34.52 -4.77
CA ALA A 55 23.92 -34.72 -5.08
C ALA A 55 24.13 -34.78 -6.60
N ALA A 56 23.22 -35.43 -7.34
CA ALA A 56 23.28 -35.53 -8.80
C ALA A 56 23.16 -34.17 -9.52
N ALA A 57 22.53 -33.17 -8.87
CA ALA A 57 22.50 -31.80 -9.40
C ALA A 57 23.88 -31.12 -9.37
N GLY A 58 24.85 -31.70 -8.66
CA GLY A 58 26.26 -31.29 -8.67
C GLY A 58 27.08 -31.88 -9.82
N ASP A 59 26.58 -32.91 -10.49
CA ASP A 59 27.33 -33.60 -11.55
C ASP A 59 27.62 -32.65 -12.72
N GLY A 60 28.89 -32.57 -13.10
CA GLY A 60 29.35 -31.68 -14.18
C GLY A 60 29.57 -30.22 -13.78
N LEU A 61 29.32 -29.82 -12.53
CA LEU A 61 29.73 -28.50 -12.04
C LEU A 61 31.24 -28.46 -11.79
N PRO A 62 31.95 -27.37 -12.14
CA PRO A 62 33.35 -27.17 -11.79
C PRO A 62 33.47 -26.74 -10.31
N LEU A 63 32.90 -27.54 -9.41
CA LEU A 63 32.82 -27.31 -7.98
C LEU A 63 33.06 -28.62 -7.22
N GLN A 64 34.06 -28.61 -6.34
CA GLN A 64 34.28 -29.72 -5.41
C GLN A 64 33.25 -29.63 -4.26
N LEU A 65 32.34 -30.60 -4.22
CA LEU A 65 31.37 -30.78 -3.14
C LEU A 65 31.96 -31.67 -2.03
N ALA A 66 31.64 -31.36 -0.77
CA ALA A 66 31.88 -32.30 0.33
C ALA A 66 30.92 -33.50 0.26
N GLY A 67 31.21 -34.59 0.98
CA GLY A 67 30.44 -35.83 0.89
C GLY A 67 28.96 -35.72 1.25
N ASP A 68 28.58 -34.75 2.09
CA ASP A 68 27.22 -34.42 2.50
C ASP A 68 26.70 -33.12 1.87
N GLU A 69 27.46 -32.51 0.97
CA GLU A 69 27.10 -31.26 0.32
C GLU A 69 26.22 -31.53 -0.90
N ILE A 70 24.98 -31.01 -0.87
CA ILE A 70 24.00 -31.17 -1.93
C ILE A 70 23.71 -29.84 -2.60
N VAL A 71 23.49 -29.87 -3.92
CA VAL A 71 23.13 -28.67 -4.69
C VAL A 71 21.62 -28.46 -4.61
N LEU A 72 21.23 -27.29 -4.11
CA LEU A 72 19.83 -26.86 -4.01
C LEU A 72 19.38 -26.19 -5.32
N ARG A 73 20.22 -25.30 -5.86
CA ARG A 73 19.92 -24.57 -7.10
C ARG A 73 21.19 -24.07 -7.79
N VAL A 74 21.15 -24.08 -9.12
CA VAL A 74 22.15 -23.44 -9.99
C VAL A 74 21.46 -22.33 -10.78
N VAL A 75 22.06 -21.15 -10.80
CA VAL A 75 21.59 -19.98 -11.57
C VAL A 75 22.71 -19.52 -12.51
N PRO A 76 22.55 -19.73 -13.83
CA PRO A 76 23.51 -19.21 -14.81
C PRO A 76 23.37 -17.69 -14.94
N ALA A 77 24.38 -17.07 -15.57
CA ALA A 77 24.43 -15.62 -15.83
C ALA A 77 24.28 -14.73 -14.57
N ALA A 78 24.66 -15.24 -13.40
CA ALA A 78 24.76 -14.47 -12.17
C ALA A 78 26.03 -13.60 -12.21
N GLN A 79 25.95 -12.41 -11.64
CA GLN A 79 27.06 -11.44 -11.62
C GLN A 79 27.51 -11.17 -10.19
N LEU A 80 28.82 -11.19 -9.95
CA LEU A 80 29.40 -10.78 -8.67
C LEU A 80 29.24 -9.27 -8.55
N VAL A 81 28.67 -8.83 -7.44
CA VAL A 81 28.63 -7.41 -7.10
C VAL A 81 29.40 -7.12 -5.82
N GLU A 82 30.02 -5.94 -5.78
CA GLU A 82 30.63 -5.37 -4.59
C GLU A 82 30.05 -4.00 -4.30
N VAL A 83 29.87 -3.68 -3.02
CA VAL A 83 29.44 -2.35 -2.59
C VAL A 83 30.67 -1.53 -2.22
N ARG A 84 30.84 -0.36 -2.85
CA ARG A 84 32.00 0.52 -2.65
C ARG A 84 31.99 1.25 -1.31
N HIS A 85 30.80 1.67 -0.87
CA HIS A 85 30.61 2.32 0.41
C HIS A 85 29.99 1.30 1.37
N SER A 86 30.32 1.38 2.66
CA SER A 86 29.62 0.65 3.71
C SER A 86 28.19 1.18 3.82
N ALA A 87 27.33 0.77 2.89
CA ALA A 87 25.90 0.85 3.11
C ALA A 87 25.63 -0.07 4.30
N VAL A 88 25.10 0.50 5.39
CA VAL A 88 24.55 -0.30 6.47
C VAL A 88 23.42 -1.09 5.83
N LEU A 89 23.65 -2.39 5.62
CA LEU A 89 22.56 -3.26 5.21
C LEU A 89 21.49 -3.17 6.30
N PRO A 90 20.20 -3.16 5.93
CA PRO A 90 19.18 -3.43 6.93
C PRO A 90 19.56 -4.71 7.68
N ALA A 91 19.16 -4.79 8.95
CA ALA A 91 19.40 -5.98 9.75
C ALA A 91 19.02 -7.21 8.91
N PRO A 92 19.86 -8.24 8.89
CA PRO A 92 19.65 -9.40 8.06
C PRO A 92 18.42 -10.11 8.55
N GLU A 93 17.32 -9.85 7.87
CA GLU A 93 16.05 -10.40 8.19
C GLU A 93 15.88 -11.62 7.31
N LEU A 94 15.48 -12.75 7.90
CA LEU A 94 14.91 -13.88 7.15
C LEU A 94 13.56 -13.48 6.56
N ALA A 95 13.47 -12.31 5.94
CA ALA A 95 12.22 -11.74 5.50
C ALA A 95 11.78 -12.49 4.24
N VAL A 96 10.82 -13.40 4.42
CA VAL A 96 9.93 -13.88 3.37
C VAL A 96 8.94 -12.77 3.00
N GLY A 97 9.46 -11.58 2.71
CA GLY A 97 8.67 -10.41 2.40
C GLY A 97 8.02 -10.54 1.03
N PRO A 98 6.85 -9.92 0.80
CA PRO A 98 6.23 -9.89 -0.51
C PRO A 98 7.16 -9.21 -1.52
N GLN A 99 7.49 -9.91 -2.62
CA GLN A 99 8.18 -9.27 -3.75
C GLN A 99 7.19 -8.37 -4.46
N THR A 100 7.22 -7.07 -4.13
CA THR A 100 6.32 -6.09 -4.71
C THR A 100 6.92 -5.47 -5.96
N GLY A 101 6.50 -5.96 -7.13
CA GLY A 101 6.67 -5.28 -8.42
C GLY A 101 7.68 -5.91 -9.37
N ARG A 102 7.72 -5.37 -10.59
CA ARG A 102 8.71 -5.77 -11.60
C ARG A 102 10.09 -5.31 -11.16
N LEU A 103 11.04 -6.22 -11.19
CA LEU A 103 12.45 -5.90 -10.93
C LEU A 103 12.97 -4.96 -12.03
N ARG A 104 13.69 -3.92 -11.61
CA ARG A 104 14.34 -2.95 -12.46
C ARG A 104 15.72 -3.45 -12.82
N HIS A 105 16.17 -3.10 -14.03
CA HIS A 105 17.51 -3.44 -14.51
C HIS A 105 18.61 -2.49 -14.00
N ARG A 106 18.24 -1.29 -13.52
CA ARG A 106 19.21 -0.30 -13.05
C ARG A 106 19.77 -0.71 -11.69
N LEU A 107 21.09 -0.79 -11.61
CA LEU A 107 21.82 -1.13 -10.39
C LEU A 107 21.70 0.00 -9.34
N PRO A 108 21.63 -0.32 -8.03
CA PRO A 108 21.63 0.70 -6.99
C PRO A 108 22.96 1.45 -6.96
N ASP A 109 22.92 2.70 -6.50
CA ASP A 109 24.12 3.53 -6.40
C ASP A 109 25.15 2.90 -5.44
N GLY A 110 26.42 2.91 -5.85
CA GLY A 110 27.52 2.34 -5.05
C GLY A 110 27.71 0.82 -5.21
N VAL A 111 26.82 0.12 -5.91
CA VAL A 111 26.99 -1.28 -6.30
C VAL A 111 27.74 -1.34 -7.63
N ARG A 112 28.74 -2.21 -7.74
CA ARG A 112 29.50 -2.42 -8.97
C ARG A 112 29.56 -3.91 -9.31
N VAL A 113 29.41 -4.24 -10.58
CA VAL A 113 29.67 -5.59 -11.09
C VAL A 113 31.17 -5.79 -11.22
N THR A 114 31.68 -6.93 -10.75
CA THR A 114 33.11 -7.25 -10.75
C THR A 114 33.46 -8.55 -11.46
N ASP A 115 32.50 -9.44 -11.61
CA ASP A 115 32.65 -10.72 -12.30
C ASP A 115 31.28 -11.26 -12.75
N ALA A 116 31.25 -12.27 -13.61
CA ALA A 116 30.04 -12.93 -14.07
C ALA A 116 30.27 -14.42 -14.29
N GLY A 117 29.23 -15.22 -14.06
CA GLY A 117 29.26 -16.67 -14.26
C GLY A 117 28.02 -17.35 -13.69
N MET A 118 28.20 -18.39 -12.88
CA MET A 118 27.11 -19.20 -12.33
C MET A 118 27.09 -19.14 -10.81
N ALA A 119 25.92 -18.91 -10.23
CA ALA A 119 25.70 -19.00 -8.78
C ALA A 119 25.15 -20.39 -8.44
N VAL A 120 25.75 -21.05 -7.45
CA VAL A 120 25.38 -22.38 -6.96
C VAL A 120 25.05 -22.26 -5.49
N ILE A 121 23.80 -22.56 -5.13
CA ILE A 121 23.34 -22.67 -3.75
C ILE A 121 23.47 -24.14 -3.35
N THR A 122 24.22 -24.41 -2.28
CA THR A 122 24.27 -25.71 -1.62
C THR A 122 23.64 -25.63 -0.24
N ASN A 123 23.51 -26.77 0.45
CA ASN A 123 23.11 -26.81 1.86
C ASN A 123 24.17 -26.23 2.82
N ARG A 124 25.38 -25.91 2.35
CA ARG A 124 26.48 -25.39 3.21
C ARG A 124 26.95 -23.98 2.87
N ARG A 125 26.77 -23.56 1.61
CA ARG A 125 27.32 -22.30 1.10
C ARG A 125 26.63 -21.84 -0.18
N LEU A 126 26.80 -20.55 -0.46
CA LEU A 126 26.64 -19.99 -1.80
C LEU A 126 28.01 -19.91 -2.46
N VAL A 127 28.11 -20.35 -3.71
CA VAL A 127 29.30 -20.23 -4.52
C VAL A 127 28.99 -19.50 -5.81
N LEU A 128 29.79 -18.51 -6.18
CA LEU A 128 29.80 -17.95 -7.53
C LEU A 128 31.04 -18.43 -8.27
N LEU A 129 30.83 -19.11 -9.39
CA LEU A 129 31.84 -19.58 -10.32
C LEU A 129 31.90 -18.59 -11.48
N GLY A 130 32.82 -17.62 -11.40
CA GLY A 130 32.98 -16.56 -12.38
C GLY A 130 34.21 -16.72 -13.26
N GLY A 131 34.34 -15.86 -14.27
CA GLY A 131 35.49 -15.88 -15.19
C GLY A 131 36.82 -15.47 -14.52
N ARG A 132 36.76 -14.69 -13.43
CA ARG A 132 37.95 -14.25 -12.67
C ARG A 132 38.27 -15.16 -11.49
N GLY A 133 37.46 -16.20 -11.26
CA GLY A 133 37.69 -17.21 -10.23
C GLY A 133 36.42 -17.56 -9.46
N ARG A 134 36.63 -18.17 -8.29
CA ARG A 134 35.55 -18.65 -7.42
C ARG A 134 35.37 -17.71 -6.23
N ARG A 135 34.13 -17.34 -5.95
CA ARG A 135 33.74 -16.66 -4.70
C ARG A 135 32.88 -17.58 -3.86
N ASP A 136 33.28 -17.77 -2.60
CA ASP A 136 32.59 -18.62 -1.63
C ASP A 136 32.06 -17.79 -0.46
N TRP A 137 30.80 -18.05 -0.10
CA TRP A 137 30.16 -17.60 1.12
C TRP A 137 29.59 -18.80 1.88
N ALA A 138 30.34 -19.28 2.88
CA ALA A 138 29.86 -20.28 3.83
C ALA A 138 28.81 -19.69 4.77
N TYR A 139 27.68 -20.38 4.96
CA TYR A 139 26.57 -19.88 5.77
C TYR A 139 26.97 -19.58 7.22
N GLY A 140 27.77 -20.44 7.85
CA GLY A 140 28.28 -20.22 9.21
C GLY A 140 29.21 -19.02 9.39
N ARG A 141 29.62 -18.34 8.31
CA ARG A 141 30.38 -17.08 8.38
C ARG A 141 29.59 -15.87 7.90
N MET A 142 28.40 -16.08 7.33
CA MET A 142 27.53 -14.98 6.94
C MET A 142 26.98 -14.34 8.21
N SER A 143 27.21 -13.04 8.36
CA SER A 143 26.54 -12.26 9.40
C SER A 143 25.24 -11.67 8.90
N GLY A 144 25.02 -11.63 7.58
CA GLY A 144 23.76 -11.11 7.05
C GLY A 144 23.50 -11.36 5.57
N LEU A 145 22.21 -11.40 5.25
CA LEU A 145 21.64 -11.58 3.92
C LEU A 145 20.57 -10.49 3.70
N ALA A 146 20.62 -9.79 2.57
CA ALA A 146 19.65 -8.77 2.21
C ALA A 146 19.28 -8.84 0.73
N HIS A 147 17.99 -8.85 0.44
CA HIS A 147 17.46 -8.83 -0.93
C HIS A 147 16.88 -7.47 -1.26
N ASP A 148 17.30 -6.87 -2.38
CA ASP A 148 16.73 -5.61 -2.82
C ASP A 148 15.31 -5.83 -3.41
N PRO A 149 14.27 -5.13 -2.92
CA PRO A 149 12.89 -5.38 -3.36
C PRO A 149 12.61 -4.89 -4.80
N GLN A 150 13.49 -4.06 -5.38
CA GLN A 150 13.27 -3.41 -6.68
C GLN A 150 14.31 -3.78 -7.72
N VAL A 151 15.47 -4.30 -7.34
CA VAL A 151 16.56 -4.70 -8.24
C VAL A 151 16.92 -6.14 -7.94
N PRO A 152 17.29 -7.02 -8.91
CA PRO A 152 17.58 -8.43 -8.65
C PRO A 152 18.96 -8.65 -7.96
N VAL A 153 19.30 -7.80 -6.99
CA VAL A 153 20.53 -7.88 -6.19
C VAL A 153 20.23 -8.57 -4.87
N THR A 154 21.15 -9.42 -4.45
CA THR A 154 21.24 -10.02 -3.12
C THR A 154 22.61 -9.69 -2.53
N LEU A 155 22.64 -8.97 -1.42
CA LEU A 155 23.85 -8.57 -0.70
C LEU A 155 24.10 -9.49 0.48
N ILE A 156 25.37 -9.81 0.71
CA ILE A 156 25.83 -10.78 1.70
C ILE A 156 26.96 -10.15 2.51
N GLN A 157 26.77 -10.14 3.83
CA GLN A 157 27.76 -9.71 4.80
C GLN A 157 28.40 -10.93 5.46
N VAL A 158 29.71 -10.88 5.65
CA VAL A 158 30.51 -11.95 6.25
C VAL A 158 31.29 -11.34 7.41
N LEU A 159 31.30 -12.00 8.58
CA LEU A 159 31.84 -11.46 9.83
C LEU A 159 33.25 -10.86 9.70
N ASP A 160 34.14 -11.55 8.97
CA ASP A 160 35.55 -11.16 8.85
C ASP A 160 35.88 -10.36 7.57
N ARG A 161 34.87 -9.94 6.81
CA ARG A 161 35.08 -9.20 5.55
C ARG A 161 34.63 -7.75 5.69
N ARG A 162 35.56 -6.81 5.49
CA ARG A 162 35.27 -5.36 5.44
C ARG A 162 34.35 -4.95 4.29
N ARG A 163 34.29 -5.73 3.20
CA ARG A 163 33.50 -5.41 2.02
C ARG A 163 32.28 -6.30 1.89
N ILE A 164 31.13 -5.67 1.72
CA ILE A 164 29.87 -6.31 1.37
C ILE A 164 29.93 -6.72 -0.09
N SER A 165 29.58 -7.97 -0.35
CA SER A 165 29.57 -8.57 -1.68
C SER A 165 28.28 -9.31 -1.88
N GLY A 166 27.90 -9.58 -3.12
CA GLY A 166 26.63 -10.19 -3.40
C GLY A 166 26.54 -10.70 -4.81
N VAL A 167 25.33 -11.06 -5.19
CA VAL A 167 25.01 -11.51 -6.55
C VAL A 167 23.91 -10.64 -7.14
N LEU A 168 24.11 -10.23 -8.38
CA LEU A 168 23.06 -9.71 -9.26
C LEU A 168 22.58 -10.87 -10.13
N LEU A 169 21.27 -11.07 -10.20
CA LEU A 169 20.64 -12.24 -10.79
C LEU A 169 19.87 -11.86 -12.06
N PRO A 170 19.68 -12.79 -13.00
CA PRO A 170 18.66 -12.65 -14.03
C PRO A 170 17.28 -12.43 -13.37
N ALA A 171 16.47 -11.52 -13.94
CA ALA A 171 15.23 -11.07 -13.30
C ALA A 171 14.23 -12.22 -13.11
N GLU A 172 14.22 -13.17 -14.04
CA GLU A 172 13.40 -14.38 -14.03
C GLU A 172 13.81 -15.38 -12.94
N ALA A 173 15.11 -15.45 -12.60
CA ALA A 173 15.63 -16.37 -11.60
C ALA A 173 15.65 -15.77 -10.19
N ALA A 174 15.57 -14.44 -10.08
CA ALA A 174 15.77 -13.73 -8.83
C ALA A 174 14.78 -14.14 -7.72
N ALA A 175 13.50 -14.33 -8.05
CA ALA A 175 12.49 -14.63 -7.04
C ALA A 175 12.74 -15.98 -6.35
N GLU A 176 12.92 -17.03 -7.14
CA GLU A 176 13.22 -18.36 -6.63
C GLU A 176 14.60 -18.42 -5.95
N PHE A 177 15.63 -17.82 -6.56
CA PHE A 177 16.97 -17.80 -5.96
C PHE A 177 16.97 -17.18 -4.57
N ARG A 178 16.29 -16.04 -4.39
CA ARG A 178 16.18 -15.36 -3.09
C ARG A 178 15.58 -16.26 -2.05
N PHE A 179 14.45 -16.88 -2.39
CA PHE A 179 13.76 -17.76 -1.46
C PHE A 179 14.59 -18.99 -1.10
N VAL A 180 15.18 -19.67 -2.08
CA VAL A 180 16.03 -20.85 -1.85
C VAL A 180 17.28 -20.49 -1.04
N LEU A 181 17.90 -19.34 -1.28
CA LEU A 181 19.05 -18.88 -0.50
C LEU A 181 18.67 -18.54 0.94
N THR A 182 17.53 -17.86 1.15
CA THR A 182 17.01 -17.58 2.49
C THR A 182 16.74 -18.88 3.24
N LEU A 183 16.11 -19.86 2.60
CA LEU A 183 15.83 -21.16 3.20
C LEU A 183 17.11 -21.93 3.52
N ALA A 184 18.08 -21.95 2.60
CA ALA A 184 19.37 -22.60 2.83
C ALA A 184 20.16 -21.96 3.99
N PHE A 185 20.11 -20.63 4.09
CA PHE A 185 20.71 -19.91 5.21
C PHE A 185 19.96 -20.19 6.52
N ALA A 186 18.62 -20.23 6.49
CA ALA A 186 17.77 -20.57 7.64
C ALA A 186 18.04 -21.99 8.15
N ASP A 187 18.14 -22.97 7.25
CA ASP A 187 18.49 -24.35 7.58
C ASP A 187 19.85 -24.42 8.28
N ALA A 188 20.84 -23.68 7.78
CA ALA A 188 22.18 -23.66 8.35
C ALA A 188 22.28 -23.03 9.74
N ILE A 189 21.28 -22.24 10.15
CA ILE A 189 21.17 -21.66 11.51
C ILE A 189 20.02 -22.28 12.32
N GLU A 190 19.45 -23.41 11.85
CA GLU A 190 18.35 -24.14 12.49
C GLU A 190 17.06 -23.30 12.68
N GLN A 191 16.79 -22.36 11.79
CA GLN A 191 15.62 -21.46 11.81
C GLN A 191 14.60 -21.75 10.70
N ARG A 192 14.61 -22.95 10.11
CA ARG A 192 13.63 -23.34 9.07
C ARG A 192 12.19 -23.18 9.54
N ASP A 193 11.90 -23.61 10.77
CA ASP A 193 10.56 -23.54 11.35
C ASP A 193 10.08 -22.09 11.54
N VAL A 194 11.01 -21.15 11.76
CA VAL A 194 10.68 -19.72 11.85
C VAL A 194 10.21 -19.20 10.48
N VAL A 195 10.89 -19.59 9.40
CA VAL A 195 10.49 -19.24 8.01
C VAL A 195 9.12 -19.81 7.68
N ILE A 196 8.87 -21.06 8.07
CA ILE A 196 7.59 -21.74 7.89
C ILE A 196 6.48 -21.00 8.67
N ALA A 197 6.70 -20.67 9.93
CA ALA A 197 5.74 -19.95 10.76
C ALA A 197 5.42 -18.55 10.19
N GLN A 198 6.42 -17.84 9.67
CA GLN A 198 6.22 -16.55 8.99
C GLN A 198 5.38 -16.69 7.72
N LEU A 199 5.60 -17.75 6.92
CA LEU A 199 4.77 -18.05 5.75
C LEU A 199 3.32 -18.34 6.14
N ASP A 200 3.11 -19.10 7.21
CA ASP A 200 1.77 -19.42 7.72
C ASP A 200 1.05 -18.17 8.25
N GLU A 201 1.77 -17.26 8.93
CA GLU A 201 1.23 -15.97 9.37
C GLU A 201 0.84 -15.08 8.18
N LEU A 202 1.71 -14.98 7.16
CA LEU A 202 1.43 -14.23 5.93
C LEU A 202 0.23 -14.82 5.17
N ALA A 203 0.09 -16.14 5.14
CA ALA A 203 -1.07 -16.81 4.56
C ALA A 203 -2.36 -16.51 5.34
N ALA A 204 -2.30 -16.52 6.68
CA ALA A 204 -3.43 -16.16 7.52
C ALA A 204 -3.85 -14.70 7.36
N GLU A 205 -2.89 -13.76 7.24
CA GLU A 205 -3.19 -12.35 6.95
C GLU A 205 -3.78 -12.18 5.55
N HIS A 206 -3.21 -12.84 4.54
CA HIS A 206 -3.71 -12.80 3.17
C HIS A 206 -5.14 -13.32 3.07
N ALA A 207 -5.48 -14.39 3.81
CA ALA A 207 -6.84 -14.94 3.87
C ALA A 207 -7.86 -13.92 4.41
N LYS A 208 -7.48 -13.07 5.37
CA LYS A 208 -8.35 -11.99 5.90
C LYS A 208 -8.66 -10.92 4.85
N SER A 209 -7.78 -10.74 3.85
CA SER A 209 -7.93 -9.74 2.78
C SER A 209 -8.77 -10.22 1.59
N ARG A 210 -9.39 -11.40 1.67
CA ARG A 210 -10.15 -12.01 0.57
C ARG A 210 -11.29 -11.08 0.09
N PRO A 211 -11.35 -10.73 -1.21
CA PRO A 211 -12.42 -9.90 -1.75
C PRO A 211 -13.80 -10.52 -1.51
N CYS A 212 -14.74 -9.71 -1.01
CA CYS A 212 -16.14 -10.12 -0.84
C CYS A 212 -16.93 -9.88 -2.13
N ARG A 213 -17.87 -10.77 -2.43
CA ARG A 213 -18.76 -10.61 -3.59
C ARG A 213 -19.57 -9.31 -3.45
N PRO A 214 -19.57 -8.43 -4.47
CA PRO A 214 -20.29 -7.17 -4.39
C PRO A 214 -21.81 -7.39 -4.39
N GLY A 215 -22.52 -6.57 -3.61
CA GLY A 215 -23.99 -6.53 -3.62
C GLY A 215 -24.55 -6.04 -4.96
N ILE A 216 -25.72 -6.55 -5.33
CA ILE A 216 -26.42 -6.20 -6.57
C ILE A 216 -27.01 -4.79 -6.44
N ALA A 217 -26.59 -3.90 -7.32
CA ALA A 217 -27.20 -2.59 -7.51
C ALA A 217 -28.61 -2.76 -8.08
N THR A 218 -29.61 -2.14 -7.44
CA THR A 218 -31.01 -2.20 -7.87
C THR A 218 -31.39 -0.93 -8.64
N PRO A 219 -32.38 -0.98 -9.54
CA PRO A 219 -32.86 0.22 -10.23
C PRO A 219 -33.33 1.34 -9.29
N GLY A 220 -33.81 0.99 -8.09
CA GLY A 220 -34.23 1.97 -7.07
C GLY A 220 -33.08 2.80 -6.49
N GLN A 221 -31.83 2.35 -6.63
CA GLN A 221 -30.65 3.09 -6.20
C GLN A 221 -30.17 4.12 -7.25
N ALA A 222 -30.75 4.11 -8.45
CA ALA A 222 -30.45 5.12 -9.46
C ALA A 222 -31.11 6.46 -9.07
N ARG A 223 -30.31 7.36 -8.47
CA ARG A 223 -30.75 8.72 -8.11
C ARG A 223 -31.08 9.53 -9.37
N LEU A 224 -32.12 10.36 -9.26
CA LEU A 224 -32.78 11.11 -10.35
C LEU A 224 -31.92 12.22 -10.98
N LEU A 225 -30.78 12.59 -10.39
CA LEU A 225 -29.89 13.64 -10.93
C LEU A 225 -29.13 13.22 -12.20
N THR A 226 -29.32 11.97 -12.64
CA THR A 226 -28.79 11.47 -13.92
C THR A 226 -29.72 11.75 -15.12
N LEU A 227 -30.80 12.49 -14.91
CA LEU A 227 -31.72 12.95 -15.96
C LEU A 227 -31.19 14.22 -16.64
N ILE A 228 -29.98 14.15 -17.21
CA ILE A 228 -29.70 14.92 -18.42
C ILE A 228 -29.63 13.89 -19.54
N PRO A 229 -30.76 13.61 -20.22
CA PRO A 229 -30.71 12.88 -21.47
C PRO A 229 -29.88 13.75 -22.42
N GLY A 230 -28.74 13.22 -22.86
CA GLY A 230 -28.02 13.76 -24.00
C GLY A 230 -28.97 13.76 -25.20
N GLY A 231 -29.56 14.91 -25.46
CA GLY A 231 -30.35 15.24 -26.63
C GLY A 231 -30.15 16.72 -26.88
N ARG A 232 -29.21 17.04 -27.77
CA ARG A 232 -29.00 18.40 -28.29
C ARG A 232 -30.37 18.99 -28.67
N ARG A 233 -30.70 20.17 -28.12
CA ARG A 233 -31.92 20.99 -28.38
C ARG A 233 -33.12 20.71 -27.45
N THR A 234 -33.08 21.23 -26.22
CA THR A 234 -34.18 21.99 -25.57
C THR A 234 -33.77 22.38 -24.15
N ALA A 235 -33.16 23.56 -24.01
CA ALA A 235 -33.05 24.27 -22.73
C ALA A 235 -33.53 25.70 -22.94
N MET A 236 -34.84 25.84 -23.10
CA MET A 236 -35.56 27.04 -22.70
C MET A 236 -36.73 26.58 -21.84
N VAL A 237 -37.07 27.40 -20.86
CA VAL A 237 -38.20 27.27 -19.92
C VAL A 237 -37.90 26.47 -18.66
N ALA A 238 -37.31 27.15 -17.67
CA ALA A 238 -37.93 27.31 -16.34
C ALA A 238 -37.18 28.40 -15.56
N ALA A 239 -37.16 29.62 -16.11
CA ALA A 239 -37.04 30.82 -15.30
C ALA A 239 -38.48 31.27 -15.00
N GLY A 240 -38.88 31.24 -13.74
CA GLY A 240 -40.14 31.83 -13.28
C GLY A 240 -41.01 30.91 -12.43
N LEU A 241 -40.72 30.84 -11.14
CA LEU A 241 -41.70 30.95 -10.04
C LEU A 241 -40.99 30.78 -8.70
N ALA A 242 -40.39 31.86 -8.21
CA ALA A 242 -40.01 31.99 -6.81
C ALA A 242 -39.97 33.46 -6.40
N VAL A 243 -41.13 34.14 -6.40
CA VAL A 243 -41.38 35.29 -5.51
C VAL A 243 -42.86 35.28 -5.13
N ALA A 244 -43.16 34.81 -3.91
CA ALA A 244 -44.22 35.33 -3.06
C ALA A 244 -44.15 34.64 -1.69
N VAL A 245 -43.58 35.34 -0.71
CA VAL A 245 -43.86 35.17 0.73
C VAL A 245 -44.76 36.37 1.08
N PRO A 246 -45.85 36.20 1.85
CA PRO A 246 -45.75 36.52 3.28
C PRO A 246 -46.57 35.63 4.25
N LEU A 247 -45.89 35.27 5.35
CA LEU A 247 -46.24 35.54 6.76
C LEU A 247 -47.71 35.38 7.23
N VAL A 248 -47.99 34.37 8.07
CA VAL A 248 -48.95 34.47 9.21
C VAL A 248 -48.43 33.67 10.41
N LEU A 249 -48.71 34.22 11.60
CA LEU A 249 -48.15 34.03 12.92
C LEU A 249 -48.75 32.90 13.79
N ALA A 250 -47.91 32.47 14.76
CA ALA A 250 -48.16 32.24 16.20
C ALA A 250 -48.70 30.90 16.77
N ASN A 251 -47.97 30.50 17.84
CA ASN A 251 -48.32 29.69 19.03
C ASN A 251 -48.57 28.19 18.82
N VAL A 252 -47.94 27.26 19.56
CA VAL A 252 -47.83 27.14 21.03
C VAL A 252 -46.51 26.47 21.45
N GLY A 253 -45.99 26.84 22.62
CA GLY A 253 -44.72 26.41 23.21
C GLY A 253 -44.72 25.02 23.90
N PRO A 254 -43.65 24.74 24.67
CA PRO A 254 -43.16 23.39 24.96
C PRO A 254 -43.67 22.82 26.29
N SER A 255 -43.62 21.50 26.45
CA SER A 255 -43.69 20.88 27.78
C SER A 255 -42.79 19.64 27.82
N ASP A 256 -41.73 19.79 28.61
CA ASP A 256 -41.00 18.69 29.23
C ASP A 256 -41.93 17.89 30.16
N SER A 257 -41.74 16.58 30.18
CA SER A 257 -42.01 15.78 31.38
C SER A 257 -41.02 14.61 31.44
N THR A 258 -39.93 14.84 32.15
CA THR A 258 -39.20 13.82 32.90
C THR A 258 -40.13 13.12 33.89
N GLY A 259 -39.97 11.81 34.05
CA GLY A 259 -40.12 11.20 35.37
C GLY A 259 -40.94 9.91 35.46
N ARG A 260 -40.19 8.82 35.70
CA ARG A 260 -40.50 7.72 36.63
C ARG A 260 -41.64 6.76 36.27
N GLU A 261 -41.25 5.52 35.98
CA GLU A 261 -41.86 4.38 36.66
C GLU A 261 -40.80 3.33 37.01
N THR A 262 -40.99 2.74 38.18
CA THR A 262 -40.03 2.06 39.05
C THR A 262 -39.91 0.55 38.82
N ALA A 263 -38.74 0.03 39.18
CA ALA A 263 -38.35 -1.37 39.22
C ALA A 263 -39.08 -2.21 40.29
N VAL A 264 -39.09 -3.53 40.09
CA VAL A 264 -39.20 -4.54 41.15
C VAL A 264 -37.95 -5.43 41.12
N ALA A 265 -37.40 -5.68 42.30
CA ALA A 265 -36.10 -6.28 42.59
C ALA A 265 -36.15 -7.80 42.79
N ALA A 266 -34.99 -8.46 42.67
CA ALA A 266 -34.54 -9.55 43.56
C ALA A 266 -33.00 -9.73 43.50
N VAL A 267 -32.38 -9.75 44.68
CA VAL A 267 -30.97 -9.96 45.11
C VAL A 267 -31.08 -10.92 46.33
N PRO A 268 -30.12 -11.78 46.82
CA PRO A 268 -28.63 -11.64 46.98
C PRO A 268 -27.77 -12.89 46.63
N ALA A 269 -26.45 -12.78 46.33
CA ALA A 269 -25.19 -12.58 47.10
C ALA A 269 -24.63 -13.85 47.82
N THR A 270 -23.39 -14.31 47.52
CA THR A 270 -22.12 -14.21 48.32
C THR A 270 -21.02 -14.97 47.53
N ALA A 271 -19.75 -14.58 47.29
CA ALA A 271 -18.62 -13.95 48.01
C ALA A 271 -17.71 -14.93 48.80
N VAL A 272 -16.48 -15.21 48.33
CA VAL A 272 -15.24 -15.43 49.14
C VAL A 272 -13.94 -15.11 48.34
N THR A 273 -13.13 -14.22 48.93
CA THR A 273 -11.65 -14.00 49.06
C THR A 273 -10.67 -15.17 48.76
N ALA A 274 -9.33 -15.10 48.61
CA ALA A 274 -8.25 -14.10 48.78
C ALA A 274 -6.88 -14.59 48.17
N ALA A 275 -6.01 -13.62 47.84
CA ALA A 275 -4.53 -13.50 47.99
C ALA A 275 -3.50 -14.60 47.58
N LYS A 276 -2.42 -14.19 46.87
CA LYS A 276 -1.02 -14.34 47.35
C LYS A 276 -0.02 -13.41 46.62
N ALA A 277 0.86 -12.78 47.40
CA ALA A 277 2.02 -11.99 47.00
C ALA A 277 3.30 -12.83 46.96
N ALA A 278 4.32 -12.42 46.18
CA ALA A 278 5.73 -12.72 46.45
C ALA A 278 6.69 -11.71 45.78
N THR A 279 7.69 -11.36 46.56
CA THR A 279 8.71 -10.31 46.46
C THR A 279 9.96 -10.78 45.69
N GLY A 280 10.75 -9.86 45.11
CA GLY A 280 12.13 -10.14 44.65
C GLY A 280 12.89 -8.91 44.15
N ASN A 281 14.01 -8.59 44.81
CA ASN A 281 14.83 -7.36 44.73
C ASN A 281 15.76 -7.22 43.49
N LEU A 282 15.97 -5.95 43.07
CA LEU A 282 17.22 -5.19 42.74
C LEU A 282 18.55 -5.94 42.39
N PRO A 283 19.42 -5.38 41.49
CA PRO A 283 20.10 -4.12 41.81
C PRO A 283 20.26 -3.07 40.69
N GLN A 284 20.56 -1.90 41.22
CA GLN A 284 20.83 -0.58 40.67
C GLN A 284 22.28 -0.47 40.16
N ALA A 285 22.49 0.21 39.03
CA ALA A 285 23.77 0.84 38.71
C ALA A 285 23.52 2.21 38.06
N SER A 286 23.97 3.25 38.75
CA SER A 286 24.04 4.63 38.31
C SER A 286 25.24 4.85 37.38
N ALA A 287 25.12 5.77 36.41
CA ALA A 287 26.09 6.87 36.22
C ALA A 287 25.63 7.85 35.12
N MET A 288 25.53 9.13 35.52
CA MET A 288 26.03 10.36 34.86
C MET A 288 25.63 10.62 33.39
N GLY A 289 25.07 11.75 32.97
CA GLY A 289 25.19 13.12 33.47
C GLY A 289 26.05 13.99 32.52
N ALA A 290 25.42 14.72 31.60
CA ALA A 290 25.85 15.98 30.92
C ALA A 290 24.87 16.23 29.75
N SER A 291 23.96 17.21 29.73
CA SER A 291 24.04 18.68 29.84
C SER A 291 24.71 19.38 28.65
N HIS A 292 23.83 20.03 27.86
CA HIS A 292 23.95 21.32 27.15
C HIS A 292 25.05 21.53 26.09
N GLY A 293 24.62 21.76 24.84
CA GLY A 293 24.81 23.08 24.22
C GLY A 293 24.90 23.01 22.68
N PRO A 294 24.88 24.13 21.94
CA PRO A 294 23.82 24.40 20.96
C PRO A 294 24.25 24.47 19.48
N VAL A 295 23.24 24.25 18.62
CA VAL A 295 22.87 24.96 17.37
C VAL A 295 23.98 25.63 16.53
N THR A 296 24.08 25.25 15.26
CA THR A 296 24.44 26.20 14.18
C THR A 296 23.71 25.81 12.89
N SER A 297 22.58 26.47 12.66
CA SER A 297 21.78 26.44 11.44
C SER A 297 22.20 27.62 10.55
N THR A 298 22.82 27.34 9.42
CA THR A 298 23.21 28.35 8.43
C THR A 298 21.99 28.71 7.58
N SER A 299 21.27 29.75 7.99
CA SER A 299 20.23 30.43 7.21
C SER A 299 20.89 31.29 6.11
N LYS A 300 20.48 31.12 4.86
CA LYS A 300 20.85 32.00 3.75
C LYS A 300 19.66 32.89 3.42
N ALA A 301 19.78 34.15 3.82
CA ALA A 301 18.87 35.22 3.49
C ALA A 301 18.95 35.58 1.99
N SER A 302 17.78 35.81 1.37
CA SER A 302 17.69 36.65 0.18
C SER A 302 16.59 37.69 0.38
N LYS A 303 16.95 38.91 0.00
CA LYS A 303 16.38 40.21 0.32
C LYS A 303 15.07 40.47 -0.44
N ALA A 304 14.23 41.26 0.21
CA ALA A 304 12.97 41.81 -0.27
C ALA A 304 13.10 42.74 -1.48
N LEU A 305 12.04 42.80 -2.29
CA LEU A 305 11.57 44.06 -2.90
C LEU A 305 10.04 44.07 -2.86
N GLU A 306 9.53 45.08 -2.17
CA GLU A 306 8.13 45.39 -1.92
C GLU A 306 7.79 46.63 -2.75
N VAL A 307 6.66 46.61 -3.47
CA VAL A 307 5.94 47.81 -3.96
C VAL A 307 4.43 47.54 -3.85
N PRO A 308 3.62 48.48 -3.34
CA PRO A 308 2.23 48.25 -2.97
C PRO A 308 1.27 48.60 -4.12
N ARG A 309 0.09 47.95 -4.19
CA ARG A 309 -1.14 48.59 -4.70
C ARG A 309 -2.43 47.80 -4.43
N THR A 310 -3.28 48.47 -3.65
CA THR A 310 -4.74 48.66 -3.81
C THR A 310 -5.70 47.46 -3.75
N ILE A 311 -6.48 47.46 -2.67
CA ILE A 311 -7.70 46.70 -2.42
C ILE A 311 -8.84 47.31 -3.25
N VAL A 312 -9.51 46.52 -4.07
CA VAL A 312 -10.89 46.79 -4.52
C VAL A 312 -11.70 45.50 -4.32
N ALA A 313 -12.68 45.58 -3.42
CA ALA A 313 -13.67 44.55 -3.20
C ALA A 313 -14.66 44.52 -4.38
N ALA A 314 -14.85 43.35 -4.99
CA ALA A 314 -15.88 43.12 -5.99
C ALA A 314 -16.76 41.93 -5.59
N THR A 315 -18.05 42.20 -5.61
CA THR A 315 -19.21 41.36 -5.31
C THR A 315 -19.23 40.07 -6.16
N PRO A 316 -19.63 38.89 -5.61
CA PRO A 316 -19.64 37.65 -6.38
C PRO A 316 -20.84 37.59 -7.34
N GLN A 317 -20.55 37.47 -8.63
CA GLN A 317 -21.51 37.23 -9.71
C GLN A 317 -21.27 35.81 -10.28
N PRO A 318 -22.32 35.03 -10.64
CA PRO A 318 -22.16 33.60 -10.93
C PRO A 318 -21.50 33.38 -12.30
N ALA A 319 -20.37 32.66 -12.32
CA ALA A 319 -19.64 32.30 -13.53
C ALA A 319 -20.32 31.15 -14.29
N GLY A 320 -20.55 31.34 -15.59
CA GLY A 320 -20.84 30.26 -16.54
C GLY A 320 -19.57 29.45 -16.88
N PRO A 321 -19.70 28.32 -17.59
CA PRO A 321 -18.62 27.35 -17.72
C PRO A 321 -17.59 27.77 -18.77
N THR A 322 -16.39 28.13 -18.31
CA THR A 322 -15.17 28.20 -19.12
C THR A 322 -14.55 26.81 -19.22
N ASP A 323 -14.25 26.34 -20.43
CA ASP A 323 -13.41 25.15 -20.67
C ASP A 323 -11.98 25.45 -20.22
N GLU A 324 -11.73 25.34 -18.92
CA GLU A 324 -10.37 25.36 -18.38
C GLU A 324 -9.62 24.08 -18.77
N PRO A 325 -8.31 24.18 -19.09
CA PRO A 325 -7.49 23.03 -19.43
C PRO A 325 -7.38 22.10 -18.22
N ARG A 326 -8.11 20.98 -18.21
CA ARG A 326 -8.16 19.99 -17.12
C ARG A 326 -6.86 19.20 -16.89
N CYS A 327 -5.76 19.56 -17.55
CA CYS A 327 -4.44 18.91 -17.46
C CYS A 327 -4.45 17.37 -17.42
N GLY A 328 -5.21 16.77 -18.34
CA GLY A 328 -5.33 15.32 -18.46
C GLY A 328 -6.23 14.66 -17.41
N ALA A 329 -6.95 15.42 -16.59
CA ALA A 329 -8.03 14.87 -15.77
C ALA A 329 -9.19 14.40 -16.65
N PRO A 330 -9.81 13.25 -16.34
CA PRO A 330 -10.99 12.78 -17.06
C PRO A 330 -12.12 13.81 -17.02
N THR A 331 -12.88 13.90 -18.11
CA THR A 331 -14.09 14.72 -18.15
C THR A 331 -15.02 14.31 -17.01
N ASN A 332 -15.38 15.28 -16.18
CA ASN A 332 -16.24 15.08 -15.02
C ASN A 332 -17.21 16.27 -14.88
N PRO A 333 -18.37 16.04 -14.23
CA PRO A 333 -19.41 17.05 -14.12
C PRO A 333 -19.08 18.17 -13.13
N PHE A 334 -18.03 18.03 -12.32
CA PHE A 334 -17.71 18.96 -11.24
C PHE A 334 -16.67 20.02 -11.62
N GLY A 335 -16.13 19.98 -12.85
CA GLY A 335 -15.06 20.87 -13.27
C GLY A 335 -13.66 20.39 -12.90
N TYR A 336 -13.54 19.38 -12.05
CA TYR A 336 -12.29 19.04 -11.38
C TYR A 336 -11.14 18.72 -12.34
N GLY A 337 -9.99 19.34 -12.09
CA GLY A 337 -8.77 19.22 -12.87
C GLY A 337 -7.56 18.80 -12.04
N PHE A 338 -6.42 18.73 -12.71
CA PHE A 338 -5.10 18.54 -12.07
C PHE A 338 -4.22 19.79 -12.11
N CYS A 339 -4.71 20.87 -12.71
CA CYS A 339 -4.03 22.17 -12.77
C CYS A 339 -5.09 23.27 -12.82
N GLY A 340 -4.71 24.48 -12.38
CA GLY A 340 -5.66 25.57 -12.19
C GLY A 340 -6.60 25.30 -11.02
N GLY A 341 -7.17 26.35 -10.45
CA GLY A 341 -8.18 26.24 -9.40
C GLY A 341 -7.70 25.99 -7.98
N ASP A 342 -8.67 25.93 -7.07
CA ASP A 342 -8.47 25.82 -5.63
C ASP A 342 -8.49 24.37 -5.12
N LYS A 343 -7.85 24.14 -3.96
CA LYS A 343 -7.88 22.84 -3.29
C LYS A 343 -9.30 22.53 -2.82
N ILE A 344 -9.87 21.44 -3.32
CA ILE A 344 -11.21 21.00 -2.96
C ILE A 344 -11.19 20.36 -1.56
N ARG A 345 -11.71 21.06 -0.55
CA ARG A 345 -11.88 20.53 0.82
C ARG A 345 -13.29 19.98 1.07
N GLU A 346 -14.25 20.52 0.33
CA GLU A 346 -15.65 20.12 0.36
C GLU A 346 -16.01 19.65 -1.05
N PRO A 347 -15.68 18.40 -1.42
CA PRO A 347 -16.02 17.88 -2.73
C PRO A 347 -17.54 17.70 -2.83
N ALA A 348 -18.05 17.74 -4.06
CA ALA A 348 -19.44 17.43 -4.32
C ALA A 348 -19.80 16.07 -3.69
N SER A 349 -20.98 15.96 -3.07
CA SER A 349 -21.42 14.74 -2.39
C SER A 349 -21.45 13.50 -3.29
N GLU A 350 -21.50 13.71 -4.61
CA GLU A 350 -21.51 12.68 -5.66
C GLU A 350 -20.11 12.37 -6.22
N VAL A 351 -19.04 12.91 -5.63
CA VAL A 351 -17.67 12.72 -6.13
C VAL A 351 -17.28 11.24 -6.24
N CYS A 352 -17.72 10.41 -5.30
CA CYS A 352 -17.45 8.97 -5.29
C CYS A 352 -18.36 8.15 -6.21
N ASP A 353 -19.38 8.78 -6.79
CA ASP A 353 -20.18 8.15 -7.85
C ASP A 353 -19.46 8.24 -9.20
N HIS A 354 -18.66 9.29 -9.40
CA HIS A 354 -17.88 9.52 -10.62
C HIS A 354 -16.44 9.02 -10.52
N PHE A 355 -15.78 9.23 -9.39
CA PHE A 355 -14.40 8.82 -9.13
C PHE A 355 -14.35 7.59 -8.21
N ASP A 356 -13.27 6.80 -8.33
CA ASP A 356 -13.08 5.64 -7.47
C ASP A 356 -12.48 6.08 -6.11
N CYS A 357 -13.34 6.32 -5.14
CA CYS A 357 -12.90 6.77 -3.82
C CYS A 357 -12.26 5.64 -2.99
N VAL A 358 -11.30 6.00 -2.14
CA VAL A 358 -10.76 5.10 -1.12
C VAL A 358 -11.82 4.75 -0.05
N PRO A 359 -11.76 3.57 0.59
CA PRO A 359 -12.58 3.30 1.77
C PRO A 359 -12.38 4.36 2.86
N GLY A 360 -13.47 4.79 3.51
CA GLY A 360 -13.42 5.85 4.52
C GLY A 360 -13.23 7.26 3.96
N PHE A 361 -13.47 7.48 2.66
CA PHE A 361 -13.25 8.77 1.98
C PHE A 361 -13.82 9.98 2.76
N TRP A 362 -15.07 9.89 3.22
CA TRP A 362 -15.77 10.97 3.91
C TRP A 362 -15.29 11.22 5.35
N GLU A 363 -14.43 10.36 5.89
CA GLU A 363 -13.78 10.57 7.19
C GLU A 363 -12.52 11.44 7.05
N GLY A 364 -12.07 11.70 5.81
CA GLY A 364 -10.94 12.57 5.51
C GLY A 364 -11.23 14.03 5.85
N ARG A 365 -10.21 14.73 6.39
CA ARG A 365 -10.30 16.15 6.80
C ARG A 365 -9.36 17.06 6.02
N GLY A 366 -8.94 16.62 4.85
CA GLY A 366 -7.94 17.28 4.03
C GLY A 366 -8.54 17.94 2.79
N TYR A 367 -7.78 17.89 1.70
CA TYR A 367 -8.26 18.22 0.37
C TYR A 367 -8.20 17.01 -0.55
N LEU A 368 -8.88 17.11 -1.69
CA LEU A 368 -9.02 16.03 -2.65
C LEU A 368 -7.68 15.73 -3.35
N VAL A 369 -7.28 14.47 -3.37
CA VAL A 369 -6.05 13.98 -4.01
C VAL A 369 -6.29 12.69 -4.78
N GLU A 370 -5.54 12.50 -5.87
CA GLU A 370 -5.44 11.22 -6.57
C GLU A 370 -4.28 10.42 -5.96
N CYS A 371 -4.56 9.18 -5.57
CA CYS A 371 -3.57 8.20 -5.11
C CYS A 371 -2.81 7.57 -6.29
N ALA A 372 -1.67 6.94 -6.03
CA ALA A 372 -0.85 6.30 -7.08
C ALA A 372 -1.60 5.22 -7.87
N ASN A 373 -2.56 4.54 -7.24
CA ASN A 373 -3.42 3.54 -7.88
C ASN A 373 -4.64 4.13 -8.63
N GLY A 374 -4.73 5.46 -8.76
CA GLY A 374 -5.83 6.15 -9.45
C GLY A 374 -7.12 6.35 -8.63
N LYS A 375 -7.14 5.92 -7.37
CA LYS A 375 -8.25 6.23 -6.45
C LYS A 375 -8.18 7.65 -5.93
N VAL A 376 -9.30 8.18 -5.43
CA VAL A 376 -9.38 9.54 -4.88
C VAL A 376 -9.59 9.51 -3.36
N SER A 377 -8.93 10.41 -2.63
CA SER A 377 -9.01 10.52 -1.17
C SER A 377 -9.21 11.97 -0.73
N LEU A 378 -10.00 12.20 0.34
CA LEU A 378 -10.15 13.49 1.01
C LEU A 378 -9.16 13.65 2.18
N ALA A 379 -8.00 12.99 2.12
CA ALA A 379 -6.97 13.04 3.15
C ALA A 379 -5.77 13.91 2.77
N GLY A 380 -5.85 14.68 1.67
CA GLY A 380 -4.74 15.52 1.20
C GLY A 380 -4.22 16.47 2.28
N GLY A 381 -2.89 16.57 2.41
CA GLY A 381 -2.23 17.32 3.48
C GLY A 381 -1.91 16.49 4.74
N SER A 382 -2.44 15.27 4.85
CA SER A 382 -2.03 14.31 5.88
C SER A 382 -0.77 13.54 5.45
N PRO A 383 0.20 13.27 6.36
CA PRO A 383 1.33 12.39 6.06
C PRO A 383 0.91 10.94 5.79
N ARG A 384 -0.32 10.55 6.15
CA ARG A 384 -0.89 9.22 5.87
C ARG A 384 -1.81 9.18 4.64
N ALA A 385 -1.92 10.27 3.89
CA ALA A 385 -2.76 10.32 2.71
C ALA A 385 -2.38 9.21 1.71
N CYS A 386 -3.37 8.46 1.24
CA CYS A 386 -3.17 7.33 0.32
C CYS A 386 -2.18 6.25 0.81
N GLY A 387 -1.96 6.09 2.12
CA GLY A 387 -0.96 5.15 2.66
C GLY A 387 -1.15 3.69 2.19
N ARG A 388 -2.40 3.21 2.12
CA ARG A 388 -2.75 1.87 1.59
C ARG A 388 -2.92 1.83 0.07
N HIS A 389 -2.65 2.95 -0.61
CA HIS A 389 -2.96 3.17 -2.03
C HIS A 389 -1.75 3.71 -2.81
N GLY A 390 -0.53 3.46 -2.31
CA GLY A 390 0.73 3.79 -2.97
C GLY A 390 1.15 5.26 -2.84
N GLY A 391 0.58 5.99 -1.88
CA GLY A 391 0.89 7.39 -1.63
C GLY A 391 0.14 8.36 -2.56
N VAL A 392 0.28 9.65 -2.28
CA VAL A 392 -0.35 10.72 -3.06
C VAL A 392 0.38 10.87 -4.38
N ARG A 393 -0.36 10.78 -5.49
CA ARG A 393 0.16 11.00 -6.84
C ARG A 393 0.12 12.46 -7.22
N ARG A 394 -1.02 13.11 -7.02
CA ARG A 394 -1.26 14.52 -7.37
C ARG A 394 -2.49 15.08 -6.63
N ILE A 395 -2.61 16.40 -6.64
CA ILE A 395 -3.75 17.13 -6.07
C ILE A 395 -4.86 17.20 -7.12
N VAL A 396 -6.12 17.14 -6.67
CA VAL A 396 -7.29 17.43 -7.50
C VAL A 396 -7.80 18.82 -7.14
N LEU A 397 -8.02 19.65 -8.16
CA LEU A 397 -8.36 21.07 -8.02
C LEU A 397 -9.72 21.35 -8.67
N ALA A 398 -10.41 22.38 -8.16
CA ALA A 398 -11.75 22.77 -8.59
C ALA A 398 -11.76 23.37 -9.99
#